data_AF-A0AA48KCS7-F1
#
_entry.id   AF-A0AA48KCS7-F1
#
_cell.length_a   1.000
_cell.length_b   1.000
_cell.length_c   1.000
_cell.angle_alpha   90.00
_cell.angle_beta   90.00
_cell.angle_gamma   90.00
#
_symmetry.space_group_name_H-M   'P 1'
#
loop_
_entity.id
_entity.type
_entity.pdbx_description
1 polymer ?
#
loop_
_entity_poly.entity_id
_entity_poly.type
_entity_poly.pdbx_seq_one_letter_code
_entity_poly.pdbx_strand_id
1 'polypeptide(L)'
;MTNTPADAPPEHDLDLVRLYHQALGDPPGTVDEATWQDLAMDDVFGKMDRTASWAGSQILYRWMRVLEPEDRILEARSRNYQTLRNHRAWMDRARAILKPLGESGGAFLAPFLIVGLPDQLPRPWLYILCALVPLPCFLGCFLAPWLFLPGLAFLCVNILINTILGPKLAPYYPAFSRIHALIEVGDTLAALREAPPLPEIDRLRQCRPAMARVQARLSTLSVDRSQLSELAAAIFGYLNMLGRSRFAAGVISVRPA
;
A
#
# COMPACT_ATOMS: atom_id res chain seq x y z
N MET A 1 22.21 7.73 35.66
CA MET A 1 21.67 8.21 34.37
C MET A 1 22.02 7.17 33.32
N THR A 2 21.18 6.15 33.17
CA THR A 2 21.38 5.05 32.22
C THR A 2 20.70 5.43 30.91
N ASN A 3 21.50 5.68 29.87
CA ASN A 3 21.04 5.86 28.51
C ASN A 3 20.47 4.52 28.02
N THR A 4 19.15 4.36 28.08
CA THR A 4 18.45 3.29 27.39
C THR A 4 18.40 3.65 25.90
N PRO A 5 18.84 2.78 24.97
CA PRO A 5 18.84 3.06 23.52
C PRO A 5 17.44 2.96 22.89
N ALA A 6 16.37 3.20 23.66
CA ALA A 6 14.98 3.01 23.22
C ALA A 6 14.35 4.24 22.55
N ASP A 7 15.09 5.37 22.46
CA ASP A 7 14.57 6.67 21.99
C ASP A 7 15.24 7.17 20.69
N ALA A 8 16.06 6.34 20.06
CA ALA A 8 16.55 6.62 18.71
C ALA A 8 15.32 6.66 17.77
N PRO A 9 15.08 7.77 17.05
CA PRO A 9 14.01 7.81 16.07
C PRO A 9 14.26 6.66 15.08
N PRO A 10 13.20 5.99 14.58
CA PRO A 10 13.37 5.04 13.49
C PRO A 10 14.11 5.78 12.37
N GLU A 11 15.29 5.29 12.00
CA GLU A 11 16.07 5.85 10.91
C GLU A 11 15.37 5.45 9.61
N HIS A 12 14.27 6.14 9.32
CA HIS A 12 13.54 5.98 8.09
C HIS A 12 14.40 6.55 6.97
N ASP A 13 14.75 5.67 6.03
CA ASP A 13 15.38 6.06 4.78
C ASP A 13 14.60 7.22 4.14
N LEU A 14 15.25 8.38 4.05
CA LEU A 14 14.68 9.62 3.55
C LEU A 14 14.18 9.46 2.11
N ASP A 15 14.81 8.61 1.31
CA ASP A 15 14.37 8.33 -0.05
C ASP A 15 12.99 7.65 -0.06
N LEU A 16 12.75 6.74 0.87
CA LEU A 16 11.46 6.07 1.04
C LEU A 16 10.37 7.02 1.59
N VAL A 17 10.75 7.97 2.44
CA VAL A 17 9.84 9.02 2.93
C VAL A 17 9.43 9.97 1.79
N ARG A 18 10.35 10.28 0.88
CA ARG A 18 10.10 11.19 -0.26
C ARG A 18 9.13 10.61 -1.29
N LEU A 19 9.00 9.28 -1.40
CA LEU A 19 8.14 8.61 -2.37
C LEU A 19 6.71 9.15 -2.41
N TYR A 20 6.11 9.40 -1.24
CA TYR A 20 4.74 9.91 -1.16
C TYR A 20 4.59 11.34 -1.69
N HIS A 21 5.55 12.20 -1.37
CA HIS A 21 5.58 13.58 -1.85
C HIS A 21 5.77 13.62 -3.38
N GLN A 22 6.73 12.83 -3.89
CA GLN A 22 6.99 12.71 -5.33
C GLN A 22 5.77 12.17 -6.10
N ALA A 23 5.07 11.18 -5.54
CA ALA A 23 3.88 10.58 -6.12
C ALA A 23 2.71 11.57 -6.33
N LEU A 24 2.60 12.59 -5.48
CA LEU A 24 1.53 13.59 -5.52
C LEU A 24 1.89 14.83 -6.36
N GLY A 25 3.16 15.00 -6.74
CA GLY A 25 3.66 16.20 -7.42
C GLY A 25 3.62 17.46 -6.54
N ASP A 26 4.01 18.60 -7.11
CA ASP A 26 4.25 19.84 -6.35
C ASP A 26 3.10 20.83 -6.49
N PRO A 27 2.23 20.98 -5.48
CA PRO A 27 1.20 22.01 -5.48
C PRO A 27 1.81 23.40 -5.26
N PRO A 28 1.03 24.48 -5.50
CA PRO A 28 1.42 25.83 -5.10
C PRO A 28 1.78 25.90 -3.61
N GLY A 29 2.83 26.63 -3.27
CA GLY A 29 3.33 26.72 -1.89
C GLY A 29 4.25 25.58 -1.46
N THR A 30 4.69 24.73 -2.41
CA THR A 30 5.77 23.76 -2.16
C THR A 30 7.11 24.50 -2.03
N VAL A 31 7.86 24.18 -0.97
CA VAL A 31 9.21 24.68 -0.73
C VAL A 31 10.16 24.03 -1.74
N ASP A 32 10.82 24.85 -2.54
CA ASP A 32 11.77 24.40 -3.56
C ASP A 32 12.99 23.71 -2.92
N GLU A 33 13.70 22.94 -3.74
CA GLU A 33 14.82 22.12 -3.28
C GLU A 33 15.99 22.95 -2.73
N ALA A 34 16.28 24.12 -3.32
CA ALA A 34 17.37 24.96 -2.86
C ALA A 34 17.07 25.51 -1.47
N THR A 35 15.86 26.06 -1.29
CA THR A 35 15.40 26.54 0.02
C THR A 35 15.37 25.42 1.07
N TRP A 36 14.96 24.21 0.69
CA TRP A 36 14.94 23.06 1.61
C TRP A 36 16.35 22.68 2.10
N GLN A 37 17.32 22.68 1.19
CA GLN A 37 18.72 22.38 1.50
C GLN A 37 19.37 23.49 2.32
N ASP A 38 19.14 24.77 1.98
CA ASP A 38 19.65 25.93 2.70
C ASP A 38 19.21 25.93 4.18
N LEU A 39 18.00 25.44 4.45
CA LEU A 39 17.43 25.30 5.79
C LEU A 39 17.80 23.99 6.49
N ALA A 40 18.58 23.12 5.85
CA ALA A 40 18.92 21.78 6.34
C ALA A 40 17.69 20.98 6.83
N MET A 41 16.60 21.04 6.06
CA MET A 41 15.29 20.55 6.50
C MET A 41 15.22 19.02 6.66
N ASP A 42 16.12 18.27 6.04
CA ASP A 42 16.27 16.82 6.27
C ASP A 42 16.68 16.53 7.73
N ASP A 43 17.58 17.33 8.32
CA ASP A 43 18.00 17.21 9.72
C ASP A 43 16.86 17.62 10.67
N VAL A 44 16.11 18.66 10.31
CA VAL A 44 14.93 19.10 11.06
C VAL A 44 13.87 18.01 11.05
N PHE A 45 13.61 17.40 9.91
CA PHE A 45 12.69 16.28 9.77
C PHE A 45 13.12 15.11 10.65
N GLY A 46 14.39 14.70 10.62
CA GLY A 46 14.90 13.60 11.46
C GLY A 46 14.74 13.84 12.97
N LYS A 47 14.77 15.10 13.42
CA LYS A 47 14.49 15.46 14.82
C LYS A 47 13.00 15.50 15.15
N MET A 48 12.16 15.84 14.18
CA MET A 48 10.72 16.03 14.34
C MET A 48 9.93 14.73 14.17
N ASP A 49 10.36 13.82 13.30
CA ASP A 49 9.65 12.58 13.04
C ASP A 49 9.68 11.66 14.26
N ARG A 50 8.51 11.52 14.88
CA ARG A 50 8.20 10.59 15.98
C ARG A 50 6.98 9.75 15.65
N THR A 51 6.71 9.57 14.36
CA THR A 51 5.56 8.81 13.89
C THR A 51 5.81 7.31 14.04
N ALA A 52 4.72 6.54 14.23
CA ALA A 52 4.79 5.10 14.43
C ALA A 52 4.72 4.29 13.11
N SER A 53 4.56 4.97 11.96
CA SER A 53 4.33 4.34 10.67
C SER A 53 4.96 5.13 9.53
N TRP A 54 5.34 4.43 8.46
CA TRP A 54 5.89 5.05 7.25
C TRP A 54 4.93 6.07 6.63
N ALA A 55 3.63 5.74 6.59
CA ALA A 55 2.61 6.66 6.09
C ALA A 55 2.56 7.95 6.94
N GLY A 56 2.78 7.85 8.25
CA GLY A 56 2.91 9.01 9.14
C GLY A 56 4.11 9.88 8.78
N SER A 57 5.29 9.28 8.65
CA SER A 57 6.53 9.98 8.23
C SER A 57 6.37 10.67 6.89
N GLN A 58 5.78 9.98 5.93
CA GLN A 58 5.53 10.47 4.57
C GLN A 58 4.57 11.67 4.54
N ILE A 59 3.48 11.60 5.32
CA ILE A 59 2.53 12.72 5.45
C ILE A 59 3.19 13.89 6.19
N LEU A 60 3.96 13.63 7.25
CA LEU A 60 4.68 14.68 7.98
C LEU A 60 5.69 15.40 7.08
N TYR A 61 6.49 14.65 6.32
CA TYR A 61 7.43 15.21 5.35
C TYR A 61 6.69 16.08 4.32
N ARG A 62 5.54 15.60 3.82
CA ARG A 62 4.69 16.37 2.91
C ARG A 62 4.17 17.66 3.53
N TRP A 63 3.73 17.64 4.79
CA TRP A 63 3.30 18.84 5.50
C TRP A 63 4.44 19.83 5.75
N MET A 64 5.67 19.37 5.89
CA MET A 64 6.84 20.26 5.97
C MET A 64 7.22 20.86 4.62
N ARG A 65 7.02 20.10 3.52
CA ARG A 65 7.31 20.56 2.15
C ARG A 65 6.26 21.50 1.58
N VAL A 66 4.98 21.33 1.94
CA VAL A 66 3.87 22.10 1.36
C VAL A 66 3.29 23.00 2.43
N LEU A 67 3.46 24.31 2.25
CA LEU A 67 2.89 25.31 3.14
C LEU A 67 1.37 25.33 3.00
N GLU A 68 0.67 25.23 4.13
CA GLU A 68 -0.79 25.28 4.18
C GLU A 68 -1.24 26.75 4.25
N PRO A 69 -1.90 27.29 3.21
CA PRO A 69 -2.32 28.69 3.20
C PRO A 69 -3.60 28.95 4.02
N GLU A 70 -4.37 27.91 4.33
CA GLU A 70 -5.66 28.06 5.01
C GLU A 70 -5.54 27.91 6.54
N ASP A 71 -5.71 29.03 7.25
CA ASP A 71 -5.64 29.09 8.72
C ASP A 71 -6.61 28.12 9.40
N ARG A 72 -7.80 27.89 8.83
CA ARG A 72 -8.78 26.95 9.39
C ARG A 72 -8.24 25.52 9.48
N ILE A 73 -7.43 25.11 8.51
CA ILE A 73 -6.81 23.78 8.50
C ILE A 73 -5.72 23.72 9.58
N LEU A 74 -4.91 24.77 9.73
CA LEU A 74 -3.88 24.86 10.76
C LEU A 74 -4.49 24.86 12.18
N GLU A 75 -5.57 25.62 12.39
CA GLU A 75 -6.32 25.63 13.64
C GLU A 75 -6.92 24.26 13.97
N ALA A 76 -7.47 23.56 12.98
CA ALA A 76 -7.99 22.21 13.17
C ALA A 76 -6.88 21.22 13.58
N ARG A 77 -5.72 21.26 12.90
CA ARG A 77 -4.54 20.45 13.27
C ARG A 77 -4.06 20.77 14.68
N SER A 78 -3.98 22.05 15.05
CA SER A 78 -3.59 22.49 16.39
C SER A 78 -4.57 21.99 17.46
N ARG A 79 -5.88 22.06 17.20
CA ARG A 79 -6.92 21.52 18.08
C ARG A 79 -6.77 20.02 18.27
N ASN A 80 -6.59 19.27 17.18
CA ASN A 80 -6.37 17.82 17.23
C ASN A 80 -5.13 17.48 18.05
N TYR A 81 -4.03 18.22 17.89
CA TYR A 81 -2.82 18.06 18.68
C TYR A 81 -3.08 18.27 20.18
N GLN A 82 -3.77 19.35 20.58
CA GLN A 82 -4.08 19.59 22.00
C GLN A 82 -4.97 18.50 22.58
N THR A 83 -5.98 18.05 21.83
CA THR A 83 -6.85 16.95 22.22
C THR A 83 -6.04 15.67 22.47
N LEU A 84 -5.15 15.30 21.55
CA LEU A 84 -4.30 14.12 21.69
C LEU A 84 -3.29 14.25 22.84
N ARG A 85 -2.73 15.45 23.06
CA ARG A 85 -1.81 15.74 24.16
C ARG A 85 -2.46 15.50 25.52
N ASN A 86 -3.75 15.83 25.66
CA ASN A 86 -4.51 15.62 26.90
C ASN A 86 -4.90 14.14 27.12
N HIS A 87 -4.85 13.30 26.09
CA HIS A 87 -5.25 11.89 26.14
C HIS A 87 -4.03 10.95 25.93
N ARG A 88 -2.97 11.15 26.72
CA ARG A 88 -1.70 10.41 26.57
C ARG A 88 -1.83 8.89 26.62
N ALA A 89 -2.61 8.35 27.56
CA ALA A 89 -2.82 6.91 27.67
C ALA A 89 -3.47 6.30 26.42
N TRP A 90 -4.40 7.02 25.79
CA TRP A 90 -5.00 6.62 24.52
C TRP A 90 -3.98 6.71 23.38
N MET A 91 -3.20 7.79 23.33
CA MET A 91 -2.14 8.00 22.33
C MET A 91 -1.09 6.88 22.33
N ASP A 92 -0.67 6.41 23.51
CA ASP A 92 0.34 5.36 23.60
C ASP A 92 -0.21 4.01 23.09
N ARG A 93 -1.48 3.71 23.36
CA ARG A 93 -2.18 2.56 22.78
C ARG A 93 -2.32 2.70 21.26
N ALA A 94 -2.72 3.88 20.78
CA ALA A 94 -2.85 4.15 19.35
C ALA A 94 -1.53 3.99 18.60
N ARG A 95 -0.41 4.47 19.18
CA ARG A 95 0.94 4.26 18.62
C ARG A 95 1.32 2.79 18.56
N ALA A 96 1.01 2.02 19.60
CA ALA A 96 1.25 0.58 19.60
C ALA A 96 0.46 -0.13 18.49
N ILE A 97 -0.80 0.26 18.28
CA ILE A 97 -1.66 -0.26 17.21
C ILE A 97 -1.13 0.14 15.82
N LEU A 98 -0.54 1.32 15.66
CA LEU A 98 0.00 1.80 14.39
C LEU A 98 1.36 1.18 14.01
N LYS A 99 2.11 0.65 15.00
CA LYS A 99 3.47 0.14 14.83
C LYS A 99 3.65 -0.89 13.70
N PRO A 100 2.72 -1.83 13.42
CA PRO A 100 2.84 -2.78 12.30
C PRO A 100 2.92 -2.11 10.92
N LEU A 101 2.47 -0.86 10.79
CA LEU A 101 2.57 -0.05 9.57
C LEU A 101 3.95 0.64 9.42
N GLY A 102 4.77 0.63 10.47
CA GLY A 102 6.16 1.10 10.44
C GLY A 102 7.17 0.02 10.04
N GLU A 103 6.75 -1.24 9.97
CA GLU A 103 7.63 -2.35 9.58
C GLU A 103 7.89 -2.39 8.06
N SER A 104 8.93 -3.13 7.66
CA SER A 104 9.45 -3.22 6.29
C SER A 104 8.36 -3.47 5.23
N GLY A 105 8.34 -2.62 4.21
CA GLY A 105 7.33 -2.61 3.13
C GLY A 105 6.19 -1.61 3.33
N GLY A 106 6.06 -0.98 4.51
CA GLY A 106 5.07 0.06 4.78
C GLY A 106 5.26 1.35 3.95
N ALA A 107 6.49 1.67 3.55
CA ALA A 107 6.80 2.86 2.74
C ALA A 107 6.08 2.90 1.38
N PHE A 108 5.84 1.74 0.77
CA PHE A 108 5.16 1.68 -0.52
C PHE A 108 3.63 1.75 -0.40
N LEU A 109 3.07 1.60 0.81
CA LEU A 109 1.63 1.53 1.03
C LEU A 109 0.92 2.85 0.69
N ALA A 110 1.38 3.99 1.20
CA ALA A 110 0.71 5.26 0.97
C ALA A 110 0.82 5.73 -0.50
N PRO A 111 2.01 5.67 -1.16
CA PRO A 111 2.11 5.95 -2.59
C PRO A 111 1.23 5.02 -3.43
N PHE A 112 1.18 3.72 -3.10
CA PHE A 112 0.36 2.74 -3.81
C PHE A 112 -1.14 3.03 -3.72
N LEU A 113 -1.64 3.44 -2.55
CA LEU A 113 -3.06 3.77 -2.37
C LEU A 113 -3.49 5.02 -3.15
N ILE A 114 -2.57 5.96 -3.40
CA ILE A 114 -2.88 7.22 -4.11
C ILE A 114 -2.65 7.10 -5.61
N VAL A 115 -1.49 6.60 -6.04
CA VAL A 115 -1.12 6.49 -7.45
C VAL A 115 -1.85 5.32 -8.13
N GLY A 116 -2.28 4.33 -7.34
CA GLY A 116 -2.86 3.10 -7.86
C GLY A 116 -1.80 2.15 -8.42
N LEU A 117 -2.25 1.01 -8.95
CA LEU A 117 -1.34 0.12 -9.68
C LEU A 117 -0.84 0.87 -10.94
N PRO A 118 0.44 0.69 -11.34
CA PRO A 118 0.88 1.16 -12.64
C PRO A 118 -0.06 0.66 -13.74
N ASP A 119 -0.19 1.46 -14.80
CA ASP A 119 -1.13 1.25 -15.90
C ASP A 119 -1.31 -0.22 -16.27
N GLN A 120 -2.57 -0.62 -16.43
CA GLN A 120 -2.95 -1.98 -16.74
C GLN A 120 -2.08 -2.51 -17.87
N LEU A 121 -1.44 -3.65 -17.64
CA LEU A 121 -0.66 -4.34 -18.66
C LEU A 121 -1.47 -4.40 -19.96
N PRO A 122 -0.89 -3.97 -21.10
CA PRO A 122 -1.61 -4.00 -22.36
C PRO A 122 -2.01 -5.44 -22.64
N ARG A 123 -3.33 -5.67 -22.72
CA ARG A 123 -3.97 -6.98 -23.00
C ARG A 123 -3.66 -8.05 -21.94
N PRO A 124 -4.30 -8.02 -20.76
CA PRO A 124 -4.04 -8.99 -19.68
C PRO A 124 -4.44 -10.43 -20.06
N TRP A 125 -5.32 -10.59 -21.06
CA TRP A 125 -5.69 -11.91 -21.62
C TRP A 125 -4.53 -12.62 -22.33
N LEU A 126 -3.53 -11.88 -22.85
CA LEU A 126 -2.39 -12.46 -23.55
C LEU A 126 -1.42 -13.13 -22.56
N TYR A 127 -1.27 -12.55 -21.37
CA TYR A 127 -0.49 -13.10 -20.27
C TYR A 127 -1.14 -14.38 -19.72
N ILE A 128 -2.46 -14.38 -19.58
CA ILE A 128 -3.30 -15.55 -19.29
C ILE A 128 -3.02 -16.67 -20.30
N LEU A 129 -3.11 -16.35 -21.59
CA LEU A 129 -2.87 -17.31 -22.65
C LEU A 129 -1.45 -17.88 -22.60
N CYS A 130 -0.43 -17.03 -22.40
CA CYS A 130 0.97 -17.46 -22.28
C CYS A 130 1.25 -18.29 -21.01
N ALA A 131 0.44 -18.17 -19.95
CA ALA A 131 0.55 -18.99 -18.75
C ALA A 131 -0.19 -20.33 -18.86
N LEU A 132 -1.32 -20.37 -19.57
CA LEU A 132 -2.18 -21.55 -19.61
C LEU A 132 -2.00 -22.41 -20.85
N VAL A 133 -1.46 -21.89 -21.95
CA VAL A 133 -1.15 -22.67 -23.18
C VAL A 133 -0.05 -23.72 -22.99
N PRO A 134 1.02 -23.50 -22.19
CA PRO A 134 2.04 -24.54 -21.99
C PRO A 134 1.48 -25.83 -21.36
N LEU A 135 0.54 -25.72 -20.41
CA LEU A 135 -0.03 -26.87 -19.69
C LEU A 135 -0.71 -27.93 -20.61
N PRO A 136 -1.69 -27.58 -21.45
CA PRO A 136 -2.29 -28.51 -22.41
C PRO A 136 -1.33 -28.89 -23.53
N CYS A 137 -0.37 -28.04 -23.92
CA CYS A 137 0.66 -28.40 -24.90
C CYS A 137 1.58 -29.52 -24.39
N PHE A 138 2.03 -29.45 -23.13
CA PHE A 138 2.82 -30.51 -22.51
C PHE A 138 1.99 -31.77 -22.24
N LEU A 139 0.72 -31.63 -21.82
CA LEU A 139 -0.16 -32.78 -21.61
C LEU A 139 -0.55 -33.47 -22.93
N GLY A 140 -0.74 -32.69 -24.00
CA GLY A 140 -1.01 -33.16 -25.36
C GLY A 140 0.21 -33.75 -26.08
N CYS A 141 1.43 -33.50 -25.56
CA CYS A 141 2.66 -34.09 -26.09
C CYS A 141 2.65 -35.62 -26.01
N PHE A 142 1.89 -36.22 -25.08
CA PHE A 142 1.68 -37.66 -25.00
C PHE A 142 0.91 -38.23 -26.21
N LEU A 143 0.05 -37.43 -26.84
CA LEU A 143 -0.75 -37.84 -28.01
C LEU A 143 -0.11 -37.40 -29.33
N ALA A 144 0.55 -36.25 -29.34
CA ALA A 144 1.13 -35.65 -30.54
C ALA A 144 2.48 -34.96 -30.21
N PRO A 145 3.62 -35.58 -30.54
CA PRO A 145 4.95 -35.08 -30.18
C PRO A 145 5.29 -33.69 -30.75
N TRP A 146 4.63 -33.29 -31.85
CA TRP A 146 4.86 -31.98 -32.49
C TRP A 146 4.35 -30.79 -31.66
N LEU A 147 3.49 -31.01 -30.66
CA LEU A 147 3.01 -29.98 -29.71
C LEU A 147 4.10 -29.51 -28.72
N PHE A 148 5.21 -30.25 -28.62
CA PHE A 148 6.31 -29.92 -27.73
C PHE A 148 7.00 -28.58 -28.08
N LEU A 149 7.29 -28.36 -29.36
CA LEU A 149 7.95 -27.14 -29.87
C LEU A 149 7.16 -25.85 -29.57
N PRO A 150 5.86 -25.74 -29.88
CA PRO A 150 5.08 -24.56 -29.52
C PRO A 150 4.91 -24.42 -28.01
N GLY A 151 4.73 -25.52 -27.26
CA GLY A 151 4.67 -25.48 -25.78
C GLY A 151 5.95 -24.91 -25.16
N LEU A 152 7.12 -25.31 -25.66
CA LEU A 152 8.41 -24.80 -25.23
C LEU A 152 8.59 -23.31 -25.59
N ALA A 153 8.15 -22.89 -26.79
CA ALA A 153 8.21 -21.48 -27.18
C ALA A 153 7.36 -20.59 -26.27
N PHE A 154 6.13 -21.01 -25.95
CA PHE A 154 5.26 -20.28 -25.00
C PHE A 154 5.84 -20.27 -23.58
N LEU A 155 6.49 -21.36 -23.14
CA LEU A 155 7.18 -21.40 -21.84
C LEU A 155 8.34 -20.39 -21.79
N CYS A 156 9.17 -20.32 -22.84
CA CYS A 156 10.26 -19.35 -22.92
C CYS A 156 9.73 -17.90 -22.89
N VAL A 157 8.66 -17.61 -23.62
CA VAL A 157 8.00 -16.30 -23.60
C VAL A 157 7.44 -15.99 -22.21
N ASN A 158 6.85 -16.98 -21.54
CA ASN A 158 6.35 -16.83 -20.17
C ASN A 158 7.48 -16.48 -19.18
N ILE A 159 8.59 -17.23 -19.23
CA ILE A 159 9.77 -16.99 -18.41
C ILE A 159 10.35 -15.59 -18.68
N LEU A 160 10.45 -15.19 -19.96
CA LEU A 160 10.96 -13.87 -20.33
C LEU A 160 10.06 -12.74 -19.81
N ILE A 161 8.74 -12.90 -19.93
CA ILE A 161 7.78 -11.97 -19.37
C ILE A 161 7.93 -11.89 -17.84
N ASN A 162 8.02 -13.04 -17.15
CA ASN A 162 8.10 -13.08 -15.69
C ASN A 162 9.41 -12.49 -15.17
N THR A 163 10.52 -12.66 -15.90
CA THR A 163 11.82 -12.08 -15.52
C THR A 163 11.90 -10.57 -15.76
N ILE A 164 11.20 -10.04 -16.76
CA ILE A 164 11.14 -8.58 -17.01
C ILE A 164 10.12 -7.89 -16.11
N LEU A 165 8.98 -8.53 -15.86
CA LEU A 165 7.84 -7.94 -15.15
C LEU A 165 7.87 -8.24 -13.64
N GLY A 166 8.44 -9.37 -13.23
CA GLY A 166 8.60 -9.78 -11.84
C GLY A 166 9.32 -8.74 -10.98
N PRO A 167 10.48 -8.22 -11.40
CA PRO A 167 11.19 -7.15 -10.68
C PRO A 167 10.39 -5.85 -10.60
N LYS A 168 9.56 -5.55 -11.61
CA LYS A 168 8.68 -4.36 -11.61
C LYS A 168 7.49 -4.52 -10.66
N LEU A 169 7.02 -5.75 -10.46
CA LEU A 169 5.91 -6.08 -9.55
C LEU A 169 6.39 -6.39 -8.11
N ALA A 170 7.67 -6.75 -7.94
CA ALA A 170 8.29 -7.09 -6.66
C ALA A 170 8.08 -6.05 -5.54
N PRO A 171 8.18 -4.72 -5.79
CA PRO A 171 7.93 -3.71 -4.77
C PRO A 171 6.46 -3.65 -4.29
N TYR A 172 5.52 -4.10 -5.13
CA TYR A 172 4.08 -4.02 -4.86
C TYR A 172 3.55 -5.24 -4.10
N TYR A 173 4.24 -6.38 -4.12
CA TYR A 173 3.83 -7.58 -3.38
C TYR A 173 3.79 -7.39 -1.86
N PRO A 174 4.81 -6.76 -1.21
CA PRO A 174 4.72 -6.39 0.19
C PRO A 174 3.55 -5.44 0.47
N ALA A 175 3.28 -4.48 -0.42
CA ALA A 175 2.17 -3.53 -0.25
C ALA A 175 0.81 -4.23 -0.12
N PHE A 176 0.56 -5.29 -0.90
CA PHE A 176 -0.68 -6.09 -0.79
C PHE A 176 -0.86 -6.74 0.58
N SER A 177 0.20 -7.32 1.15
CA SER A 177 0.15 -7.88 2.51
C SER A 177 -0.12 -6.79 3.56
N ARG A 178 0.41 -5.58 3.34
CA ARG A 178 0.21 -4.43 4.23
C ARG A 178 -1.20 -3.83 4.15
N ILE A 179 -2.00 -4.09 3.11
CA ILE A 179 -3.41 -3.66 3.09
C ILE A 179 -4.21 -4.38 4.18
N HIS A 180 -3.93 -5.67 4.44
CA HIS A 180 -4.56 -6.38 5.56
C HIS A 180 -4.18 -5.75 6.89
N ALA A 181 -2.89 -5.49 7.11
CA ALA A 181 -2.42 -4.79 8.30
C ALA A 181 -3.09 -3.41 8.44
N LEU A 182 -3.24 -2.65 7.36
CA LEU A 182 -3.92 -1.35 7.38
C LEU A 182 -5.39 -1.46 7.80
N ILE A 183 -6.10 -2.46 7.29
CA ILE A 183 -7.50 -2.70 7.63
C ILE A 183 -7.62 -3.09 9.10
N GLU A 184 -6.81 -4.04 9.56
CA GLU A 184 -6.81 -4.54 10.93
C GLU A 184 -6.46 -3.43 11.94
N VAL A 185 -5.44 -2.62 11.62
CA VAL A 185 -5.03 -1.46 12.41
C VAL A 185 -6.17 -0.45 12.50
N GLY A 186 -6.82 -0.15 11.38
CA GLY A 186 -7.96 0.75 11.38
C GLY A 186 -9.13 0.21 12.19
N ASP A 187 -9.53 -1.05 12.01
CA ASP A 187 -10.60 -1.68 12.80
C ASP A 187 -10.32 -1.65 14.31
N THR A 188 -9.08 -1.95 14.69
CA THR A 188 -8.63 -1.92 16.09
C THR A 188 -8.65 -0.50 16.66
N LEU A 189 -8.23 0.50 15.87
CA LEU A 189 -8.27 1.91 16.26
C LEU A 189 -9.72 2.42 16.39
N ALA A 190 -10.63 1.98 15.51
CA ALA A 190 -12.05 2.33 15.56
C ALA A 190 -12.73 1.84 16.85
N ALA A 191 -12.35 0.62 17.26
CA ALA A 191 -12.88 -0.09 18.41
C ALA A 191 -12.23 0.31 19.74
N LEU A 192 -11.14 1.09 19.71
CA LEU A 192 -10.44 1.51 20.90
C LEU A 192 -11.36 2.37 21.78
N ARG A 193 -11.55 1.92 23.03
CA ARG A 193 -12.38 2.62 24.03
C ARG A 193 -11.70 3.92 24.47
N GLU A 194 -12.50 4.83 25.03
CA GLU A 194 -12.02 6.13 25.55
C GLU A 194 -11.35 6.99 24.47
N ALA A 195 -11.83 6.88 23.24
CA ALA A 195 -11.31 7.65 22.14
C ALA A 195 -11.58 9.15 22.36
N PRO A 196 -10.57 10.02 22.18
CA PRO A 196 -10.78 11.46 22.20
C PRO A 196 -11.76 11.88 21.09
N PRO A 197 -12.45 13.02 21.25
CA PRO A 197 -13.38 13.53 20.24
C PRO A 197 -12.62 14.05 19.02
N LEU A 198 -12.21 13.15 18.14
CA LEU A 198 -11.49 13.42 16.91
C LEU A 198 -12.35 13.06 15.70
N PRO A 199 -12.54 13.99 14.74
CA PRO A 199 -13.35 13.73 13.56
C PRO A 199 -12.78 12.58 12.71
N GLU A 200 -11.47 12.34 12.75
CA GLU A 200 -10.79 11.26 12.04
C GLU A 200 -11.20 9.88 12.56
N ILE A 201 -11.38 9.73 13.88
CA ILE A 201 -11.82 8.46 14.48
C ILE A 201 -13.26 8.16 14.10
N ASP A 202 -14.11 9.19 14.08
CA ASP A 202 -15.51 9.04 13.68
C ASP A 202 -15.65 8.68 12.20
N ARG A 203 -14.85 9.31 11.32
CA ARG A 203 -14.76 8.90 9.91
C ARG A 203 -14.31 7.45 9.78
N LEU A 204 -13.31 7.04 10.55
CA LEU A 204 -12.80 5.68 10.51
C LEU A 204 -13.87 4.66 10.94
N ARG A 205 -14.69 4.98 11.96
CA ARG A 205 -15.86 4.18 12.36
C ARG A 205 -16.92 4.10 11.26
N GLN A 206 -17.17 5.18 10.53
CA GLN A 206 -18.12 5.21 9.41
C GLN A 206 -17.63 4.36 8.23
N CYS A 207 -16.31 4.30 8.00
CA CYS A 207 -15.71 3.51 6.92
C CYS A 207 -15.58 2.01 7.23
N ARG A 208 -15.80 1.59 8.48
CA ARG A 208 -15.71 0.19 8.92
C ARG A 208 -16.43 -0.84 8.02
N PRO A 209 -17.70 -0.65 7.61
CA PRO A 209 -18.36 -1.60 6.69
C PRO A 209 -17.74 -1.63 5.29
N ALA A 210 -17.12 -0.53 4.83
CA ALA A 210 -16.38 -0.53 3.58
C ALA A 210 -15.06 -1.31 3.72
N MET A 211 -14.35 -1.12 4.84
CA MET A 211 -13.13 -1.85 5.16
C MET A 211 -13.37 -3.35 5.25
N ALA A 212 -14.45 -3.79 5.91
CA ALA A 212 -14.84 -5.20 5.98
C ALA A 212 -15.14 -5.81 4.60
N ARG A 213 -15.78 -5.05 3.68
CA ARG A 213 -16.00 -5.51 2.30
C ARG A 213 -14.70 -5.65 1.52
N VAL A 214 -13.77 -4.72 1.72
CA VAL A 214 -12.43 -4.79 1.10
C VAL A 214 -11.67 -5.97 1.67
N GLN A 215 -11.71 -6.21 2.98
CA GLN A 215 -11.08 -7.34 3.63
C GLN A 215 -11.64 -8.68 3.15
N ALA A 216 -12.96 -8.83 3.07
CA ALA A 216 -13.59 -10.06 2.60
C ALA A 216 -13.21 -10.39 1.15
N ARG A 217 -13.02 -9.35 0.32
CA ARG A 217 -12.52 -9.53 -1.04
C ARG A 217 -11.02 -9.76 -1.06
N LEU A 218 -10.25 -9.12 -0.21
CA LEU A 218 -8.81 -9.34 -0.16
C LEU A 218 -8.47 -10.71 0.42
N SER A 219 -9.22 -11.24 1.39
CA SER A 219 -9.00 -12.59 1.93
C SER A 219 -9.26 -13.66 0.88
N THR A 220 -10.23 -13.47 -0.03
CA THR A 220 -10.38 -14.35 -1.20
C THR A 220 -9.21 -14.25 -2.19
N LEU A 221 -8.36 -13.23 -2.09
CA LEU A 221 -7.23 -13.00 -3.00
C LEU A 221 -5.88 -13.27 -2.34
N SER A 222 -5.83 -13.20 -1.02
CA SER A 222 -4.66 -13.31 -0.18
C SER A 222 -4.68 -14.69 0.47
N VAL A 223 -4.69 -15.74 -0.36
CA VAL A 223 -4.18 -17.02 0.11
C VAL A 223 -2.67 -16.93 0.08
N ASP A 224 -2.10 -17.29 1.22
CA ASP A 224 -0.70 -17.16 1.59
C ASP A 224 0.22 -17.72 0.51
N ARG A 225 0.86 -16.83 -0.27
CA ARG A 225 1.80 -17.22 -1.34
C ARG A 225 3.09 -17.84 -0.80
N SER A 226 3.36 -17.72 0.51
CA SER A 226 4.57 -18.29 1.12
C SER A 226 4.51 -19.83 1.24
N GLN A 227 3.33 -20.43 1.10
CA GLN A 227 3.13 -21.89 1.06
C GLN A 227 2.67 -22.41 -0.31
N LEU A 228 2.35 -21.53 -1.25
CA LEU A 228 1.88 -21.92 -2.56
C LEU A 228 3.06 -22.00 -3.52
N SER A 229 3.31 -23.19 -4.07
CA SER A 229 4.21 -23.41 -5.20
C SER A 229 3.94 -22.37 -6.31
N GLU A 230 4.95 -22.03 -7.11
CA GLU A 230 4.85 -21.03 -8.21
C GLU A 230 3.62 -21.23 -9.11
N LEU A 231 3.16 -22.48 -9.23
CA LEU A 231 1.92 -22.90 -9.89
C LEU A 231 0.64 -22.40 -9.20
N ALA A 232 0.55 -22.50 -7.88
CA ALA A 232 -0.61 -22.03 -7.13
C ALA A 232 -0.66 -20.49 -7.02
N ALA A 233 0.48 -19.81 -7.06
CA ALA A 233 0.58 -18.36 -7.23
C ALA A 233 0.01 -17.87 -8.57
N ALA A 234 0.20 -18.66 -9.65
CA ALA A 234 -0.38 -18.41 -10.97
C ALA A 234 -1.88 -18.72 -11.01
N ILE A 235 -2.31 -19.83 -10.39
CA ILE A 235 -3.73 -20.23 -10.28
C ILE A 235 -4.54 -19.21 -9.44
N PHE A 236 -3.96 -18.65 -8.37
CA PHE A 236 -4.61 -17.60 -7.57
C PHE A 236 -4.73 -16.26 -8.33
N GLY A 237 -3.69 -15.88 -9.08
CA GLY A 237 -3.80 -14.76 -10.03
C GLY A 237 -4.91 -14.98 -11.06
N TYR A 238 -5.10 -16.23 -11.48
CA TYR A 238 -6.14 -16.66 -12.42
C TYR A 238 -7.56 -16.59 -11.83
N LEU A 239 -7.77 -17.07 -10.61
CA LEU A 239 -9.06 -17.04 -9.91
C LEU A 239 -9.49 -15.60 -9.56
N ASN A 240 -8.54 -14.76 -9.15
CA ASN A 240 -8.76 -13.34 -8.89
C ASN A 240 -9.25 -12.59 -10.14
N MET A 241 -8.68 -12.93 -11.29
CA MET A 241 -9.02 -12.28 -12.56
C MET A 241 -10.36 -12.78 -13.14
N LEU A 242 -10.74 -14.03 -12.88
CA LEU A 242 -12.10 -14.57 -13.15
C LEU A 242 -13.17 -13.93 -12.24
N GLY A 243 -12.82 -13.57 -11.01
CA GLY A 243 -13.68 -12.76 -10.14
C GLY A 243 -13.91 -11.34 -10.66
N ARG A 244 -12.91 -10.74 -11.35
CA ARG A 244 -13.02 -9.40 -11.96
C ARG A 244 -13.96 -9.34 -13.17
N SER A 245 -14.20 -10.44 -13.89
CA SER A 245 -15.20 -10.45 -14.97
C SER A 245 -16.63 -10.26 -14.45
N ARG A 246 -16.93 -10.80 -13.26
CA ARG A 246 -18.20 -10.55 -12.55
C ARG A 246 -18.27 -9.13 -11.96
N PHE A 247 -17.13 -8.55 -11.63
CA PHE A 247 -17.02 -7.18 -11.12
C PHE A 247 -17.30 -6.12 -12.19
N ALA A 248 -16.79 -6.32 -13.41
CA ALA A 248 -17.10 -5.47 -14.56
C ALA A 248 -18.58 -5.57 -14.98
N ALA A 249 -19.18 -6.77 -14.89
CA ALA A 249 -20.60 -6.96 -15.20
C ALA A 249 -21.54 -6.31 -14.15
N GLY A 250 -21.15 -6.27 -12.87
CA GLY A 250 -21.97 -5.68 -11.80
C GLY A 250 -21.87 -4.15 -11.68
N VAL A 251 -20.77 -3.53 -12.12
CA VAL A 251 -20.59 -2.06 -12.05
C VAL A 251 -21.22 -1.34 -13.24
N ILE A 252 -21.47 -2.03 -14.36
CA ILE A 252 -22.12 -1.43 -15.54
C ILE A 252 -23.64 -1.19 -15.34
N SER A 253 -24.28 -1.76 -14.30
CA SER A 253 -25.71 -1.49 -14.02
C SER A 253 -25.99 -0.33 -13.05
N VAL A 254 -24.96 0.38 -12.58
CA VAL A 254 -25.13 1.56 -11.72
C VAL A 254 -24.50 2.77 -12.41
N ARG A 255 -25.08 3.15 -13.54
CA ARG A 255 -25.01 4.54 -14.01
C ARG A 255 -26.23 5.27 -13.43
N PRO A 256 -26.06 6.30 -12.58
CA PRO A 256 -27.16 7.21 -12.30
C PRO A 256 -27.43 8.03 -13.57
N ALA A 257 -28.71 8.13 -13.93
CA ALA A 257 -29.23 9.25 -14.69
C ALA A 257 -29.26 10.50 -13.80
#